data_AF-A0A1Q7ZVD5-F1
#
_entry.id   AF-A0A1Q7ZVD5-F1
#
_cell.length_a   1.000
_cell.length_b   1.000
_cell.length_c   1.000
_cell.angle_alpha   90.00
_cell.angle_beta   90.00
_cell.angle_gamma   90.00
#
_symmetry.space_group_name_H-M   'P 1'
#
loop_
_entity.id
_entity.type
_entity.pdbx_description
1 polymer ?
#
loop_
_entity_poly.entity_id
_entity_poly.type
_entity_poly.pdbx_seq_one_letter_code
_entity_poly.pdbx_strand_id
1 'polypeptide(L)'
;MSKGPIAVILAIIIIGSIAGYLFYTNYVQGTMTLTITDPAQAQPGNSQQYDPSITHINVAFSQFQAHLAGQGDSSGWQTVKISPQTIDMVKVLSLSEVLGKVPLPAGKYDILRFNVTAVTVSFSDKPSVMYTVPSGSLKVPVTNGGFQITATSSVTVQLTLSFNNNEILAMNGHLTPVATAKVVA
;
A
#
# COMPACT_ATOMS: atom_id res chain seq x y z
N MET A 1 14.63 -50.75 21.80
CA MET A 1 14.70 -49.91 20.59
C MET A 1 15.63 -48.74 20.87
N SER A 2 16.70 -48.56 20.08
CA SER A 2 17.66 -47.48 20.32
C SER A 2 17.04 -46.13 19.92
N LYS A 3 17.21 -45.10 20.76
CA LYS A 3 16.65 -43.76 20.53
C LYS A 3 17.40 -42.97 19.44
N GLY A 4 18.60 -43.43 19.06
CA GLY A 4 19.50 -42.76 18.11
C GLY A 4 18.93 -42.64 16.69
N PRO A 5 18.49 -43.73 16.05
CA PRO A 5 17.92 -43.67 14.69
C PRO A 5 16.65 -42.81 14.61
N ILE A 6 15.79 -42.88 15.62
CA ILE A 6 14.54 -42.10 15.68
C ILE A 6 14.84 -40.60 15.81
N ALA A 7 15.81 -40.21 16.65
CA ALA A 7 16.19 -38.81 16.82
C ALA A 7 16.78 -38.21 15.54
N VAL A 8 17.60 -38.97 14.79
CA VAL A 8 18.18 -38.53 13.52
C VAL A 8 17.08 -38.32 12.45
N ILE A 9 16.13 -39.25 12.34
CA ILE A 9 15.01 -39.11 11.39
C ILE A 9 14.16 -37.88 11.71
N LEU A 10 13.84 -37.64 12.98
CA LEU A 10 13.08 -36.46 13.40
C LEU A 10 13.81 -35.15 13.09
N ALA A 11 15.13 -35.11 13.35
CA ALA A 11 15.94 -33.93 13.02
C ALA A 11 15.93 -33.62 11.51
N ILE A 12 16.04 -34.64 10.66
CA ILE A 12 16.00 -34.47 9.20
C ILE A 12 14.62 -33.96 8.74
N ILE A 13 13.53 -34.49 9.29
CA ILE A 13 12.17 -34.03 8.96
C ILE A 13 11.99 -32.56 9.35
N ILE A 14 12.42 -32.18 10.55
CA ILE A 14 12.31 -30.78 11.01
C ILE A 14 13.13 -29.85 10.12
N ILE A 15 14.39 -30.19 9.83
CA ILE A 15 15.26 -29.38 8.96
C ILE A 15 14.68 -29.29 7.55
N GLY A 16 14.22 -30.41 6.98
CA GLY A 16 13.59 -30.46 5.66
C GLY A 16 12.31 -29.64 5.59
N SER A 17 11.50 -29.64 6.66
CA SER A 17 10.26 -28.87 6.74
C SER A 17 10.53 -27.37 6.83
N ILE A 18 11.52 -26.97 7.65
CA ILE A 18 11.94 -25.56 7.76
C ILE A 18 12.56 -25.09 6.43
N ALA A 19 13.46 -25.87 5.84
CA ALA A 19 14.08 -25.54 4.56
C ALA A 19 13.05 -25.46 3.43
N GLY A 20 12.11 -26.40 3.36
CA GLY A 20 11.01 -26.38 2.40
C GLY A 20 10.09 -25.18 2.57
N TYR A 21 9.74 -24.82 3.81
CA TYR A 21 8.94 -23.62 4.10
C TYR A 21 9.66 -22.33 3.72
N LEU A 22 10.95 -22.21 4.03
CA LEU A 22 11.77 -21.06 3.63
C LEU A 22 11.95 -21.00 2.11
N PHE A 23 12.09 -22.14 1.44
CA PHE A 23 12.16 -22.17 -0.02
C PHE A 23 10.84 -21.71 -0.64
N TYR A 24 9.72 -22.23 -0.16
CA TYR A 24 8.39 -21.88 -0.64
C TYR A 24 8.10 -20.38 -0.46
N THR A 25 8.36 -19.83 0.72
CA THR A 25 8.04 -18.42 1.00
C THR A 25 8.98 -17.41 0.32
N ASN A 26 10.22 -17.78 0.00
CA ASN A 26 11.19 -16.86 -0.60
C ASN A 26 11.34 -16.95 -2.12
N TYR A 27 11.10 -18.13 -2.72
CA TYR A 27 11.32 -18.36 -4.15
C TYR A 27 10.04 -18.46 -4.98
N VAL A 28 8.92 -18.86 -4.35
CA VAL A 28 7.63 -18.88 -5.04
C VAL A 28 7.03 -17.48 -4.98
N GLN A 29 6.71 -16.93 -6.15
CA GLN A 29 6.15 -15.59 -6.28
C GLN A 29 4.81 -15.64 -7.02
N GLY A 30 3.91 -14.76 -6.61
CA GLY A 30 2.76 -14.34 -7.41
C GLY A 30 2.93 -12.88 -7.83
N THR A 31 1.88 -12.30 -8.37
CA THR A 31 1.88 -10.90 -8.81
C THR A 31 0.89 -10.08 -8.01
N MET A 32 1.35 -8.93 -7.51
CA MET A 32 0.52 -7.89 -6.92
C MET A 32 0.42 -6.73 -7.92
N THR A 33 -0.80 -6.33 -8.24
CA THR A 33 -1.08 -5.05 -8.89
C THR A 33 -1.51 -4.07 -7.81
N LEU A 34 -0.80 -2.97 -7.64
CA LEU A 34 -1.19 -1.89 -6.75
C LEU A 34 -1.86 -0.79 -7.58
N THR A 35 -3.08 -0.42 -7.19
CA THR A 35 -3.80 0.71 -7.77
C THR A 35 -4.05 1.78 -6.72
N ILE A 36 -4.23 3.03 -7.16
CA ILE A 36 -4.58 4.15 -6.30
C ILE A 36 -5.85 4.83 -6.82
N THR A 37 -6.67 5.33 -5.91
CA THR A 37 -7.86 6.11 -6.23
C THR A 37 -8.16 7.08 -5.11
N ASP A 38 -9.00 8.07 -5.42
CA ASP A 38 -9.52 9.02 -4.46
C ASP A 38 -11.03 9.15 -4.67
N PRO A 39 -11.84 8.21 -4.17
CA PRO A 39 -13.21 8.10 -4.59
C PRO A 39 -14.00 9.33 -4.15
N ALA A 40 -14.66 9.99 -5.12
CA ALA A 40 -15.56 11.11 -4.91
C ALA A 40 -16.50 10.88 -3.71
N GLN A 41 -16.23 11.53 -2.58
CA GLN A 41 -17.12 11.52 -1.41
C GLN A 41 -18.34 12.45 -1.58
N ALA A 42 -18.90 12.55 -2.78
CA ALA A 42 -20.04 13.41 -3.03
C ALA A 42 -21.26 12.90 -2.24
N GLN A 43 -21.80 13.75 -1.36
CA GLN A 43 -23.18 13.61 -0.87
C GLN A 43 -24.16 13.82 -2.04
N PRO A 44 -25.33 13.15 -2.04
CA PRO A 44 -26.37 13.45 -3.03
C PRO A 44 -26.73 14.94 -2.97
N GLY A 45 -26.39 15.69 -4.02
CA GLY A 45 -26.69 17.12 -4.13
C GLY A 45 -25.49 18.08 -4.00
N ASN A 46 -24.27 17.60 -3.77
CA ASN A 46 -23.06 18.43 -3.86
C ASN A 46 -21.92 17.64 -4.56
N SER A 47 -21.65 18.00 -5.82
CA SER A 47 -20.97 17.15 -6.80
C SER A 47 -19.45 17.32 -6.90
N GLN A 48 -18.78 17.86 -5.87
CA GLN A 48 -17.34 18.09 -5.93
C GLN A 48 -16.65 17.68 -4.64
N GLN A 49 -15.74 16.71 -4.74
CA GLN A 49 -14.91 16.27 -3.63
C GLN A 49 -13.96 17.37 -3.15
N TYR A 50 -13.31 18.06 -4.08
CA TYR A 50 -12.40 19.17 -3.80
C TYR A 50 -13.05 20.52 -4.11
N ASP A 51 -12.62 21.57 -3.39
CA ASP A 51 -13.00 22.95 -3.69
C ASP A 51 -12.63 23.32 -5.15
N PRO A 52 -13.48 24.04 -5.91
CA PRO A 52 -13.20 24.38 -7.31
C PRO A 52 -11.93 25.19 -7.56
N SER A 53 -11.40 25.86 -6.53
CA SER A 53 -10.10 26.54 -6.63
C SER A 53 -8.94 25.55 -6.71
N ILE A 54 -9.10 24.30 -6.25
CA ILE A 54 -8.06 23.26 -6.26
C ILE A 54 -8.07 22.56 -7.63
N THR A 55 -6.99 22.72 -8.40
CA THR A 55 -6.89 22.16 -9.75
C THR A 55 -6.09 20.87 -9.82
N HIS A 56 -5.08 20.72 -8.96
CA HIS A 56 -4.25 19.52 -8.89
C HIS A 56 -3.80 19.26 -7.46
N ILE A 57 -3.68 17.97 -7.10
CA ILE A 57 -3.10 17.53 -5.83
C ILE A 57 -2.05 16.48 -6.18
N ASN A 58 -0.80 16.91 -6.34
CA ASN A 58 0.30 16.05 -6.77
C ASN A 58 0.97 15.43 -5.55
N VAL A 59 0.81 14.12 -5.36
CA VAL A 59 1.39 13.36 -4.25
C VAL A 59 2.59 12.57 -4.75
N ALA A 60 3.76 12.86 -4.22
CA ALA A 60 4.99 12.15 -4.54
C ALA A 60 5.21 10.97 -3.59
N PHE A 61 5.36 9.78 -4.17
CA PHE A 61 5.62 8.53 -3.47
C PHE A 61 7.05 8.04 -3.75
N SER A 62 7.73 7.50 -2.74
CA SER A 62 9.11 7.01 -2.88
C SER A 62 9.30 5.53 -2.59
N GLN A 63 8.46 4.92 -1.75
CA GLN A 63 8.60 3.52 -1.36
C GLN A 63 7.24 2.92 -1.03
N PHE A 64 7.06 1.64 -1.38
CA PHE A 64 5.91 0.83 -1.04
C PHE A 64 6.37 -0.49 -0.42
N GLN A 65 5.66 -0.95 0.61
CA GLN A 65 5.95 -2.19 1.32
C GLN A 65 4.64 -2.88 1.72
N ALA A 66 4.68 -4.21 1.78
CA ALA A 66 3.57 -5.04 2.27
C ALA A 66 4.07 -5.86 3.46
N HIS A 67 3.30 -5.90 4.54
CA HIS A 67 3.62 -6.63 5.75
C HIS A 67 3.07 -8.05 5.72
N LEU A 68 3.89 -9.04 6.06
CA LEU A 68 3.47 -10.43 6.22
C LEU A 68 2.63 -10.60 7.49
N ALA A 69 1.41 -11.13 7.34
CA ALA A 69 0.48 -11.31 8.43
C ALA A 69 1.05 -12.22 9.52
N GLY A 70 0.84 -11.82 10.79
CA GLY A 70 1.34 -12.53 11.97
C GLY A 70 2.82 -12.29 12.29
N GLN A 71 3.53 -11.46 11.51
CA GLN A 71 4.84 -10.93 11.90
C GLN A 71 4.69 -9.69 12.80
N GLY A 72 5.76 -9.33 13.50
CA GLY A 72 5.78 -8.14 14.35
C GLY A 72 6.02 -6.86 13.55
N ASP A 73 5.64 -5.70 14.09
CA ASP A 73 5.76 -4.40 13.41
C ASP A 73 7.16 -4.02 12.92
N SER A 74 8.21 -4.58 13.53
CA SER A 74 9.62 -4.38 13.16
C SER A 74 10.16 -5.42 12.17
N SER A 75 9.38 -6.46 11.84
CA SER A 75 9.71 -7.54 10.92
C SER A 75 8.64 -7.70 9.82
N GLY A 76 8.77 -8.70 8.95
CA GLY A 76 7.72 -9.06 7.98
C GLY A 76 7.49 -8.11 6.80
N TRP A 77 8.20 -6.97 6.71
CA TRP A 77 8.04 -6.01 5.63
C TRP A 77 8.73 -6.44 4.34
N GLN A 78 7.94 -6.70 3.30
CA GLN A 78 8.41 -6.97 1.95
C GLN A 78 8.34 -5.70 1.10
N THR A 79 9.42 -5.38 0.39
CA THR A 79 9.44 -4.24 -0.53
C THR A 79 8.64 -4.54 -1.79
N VAL A 80 7.66 -3.67 -2.06
CA VAL A 80 6.88 -3.66 -3.30
C VAL A 80 7.66 -2.77 -4.28
N LYS A 81 8.30 -3.39 -5.28
CA LYS A 81 9.28 -2.75 -6.18
C LYS A 81 8.62 -1.86 -7.24
N ILE A 82 7.91 -0.83 -6.79
CA ILE A 82 7.31 0.21 -7.62
C ILE A 82 8.26 1.41 -7.62
N SER A 83 8.56 1.94 -8.81
CA SER A 83 9.41 3.13 -8.95
C SER A 83 8.76 4.35 -8.27
N PRO A 84 9.56 5.27 -7.70
CA PRO A 84 9.06 6.55 -7.24
C PRO A 84 8.28 7.26 -8.34
N GLN A 85 7.14 7.83 -7.99
CA GLN A 85 6.24 8.48 -8.94
C GLN A 85 5.37 9.52 -8.25
N THR A 86 4.83 10.45 -9.03
CA THR A 86 3.90 11.47 -8.55
C THR A 86 2.55 11.25 -9.19
N ILE A 87 1.50 11.18 -8.36
CA ILE A 87 0.13 10.99 -8.80
C ILE A 87 -0.67 12.26 -8.54
N ASP A 88 -1.46 12.67 -9.51
CA ASP A 88 -2.42 13.75 -9.34
C ASP A 88 -3.75 13.17 -8.84
N MET A 89 -4.06 13.42 -7.56
CA MET A 89 -5.22 12.84 -6.89
C MET A 89 -6.54 13.32 -7.51
N VAL A 90 -6.55 14.52 -8.13
CA VAL A 90 -7.72 15.04 -8.84
C VAL A 90 -8.04 14.19 -10.07
N LYS A 91 -7.03 13.61 -10.73
CA LYS A 91 -7.24 12.74 -11.91
C LYS A 91 -7.76 11.35 -11.54
N VAL A 92 -7.51 10.88 -10.33
CA VAL A 92 -7.93 9.56 -9.85
C VAL A 92 -9.22 9.58 -9.03
N LEU A 93 -9.98 10.69 -9.13
CA LEU A 93 -11.29 10.87 -8.50
C LEU A 93 -12.36 9.89 -9.01
N SER A 94 -12.34 9.65 -10.33
CA SER A 94 -13.35 8.85 -11.04
C SER A 94 -12.80 7.53 -11.56
N LEU A 95 -11.48 7.41 -11.72
CA LEU A 95 -10.82 6.25 -12.28
C LEU A 95 -9.56 5.92 -11.47
N SER A 96 -9.44 4.67 -11.04
CA SER A 96 -8.21 4.23 -10.37
C SER A 96 -7.04 4.15 -11.34
N GLU A 97 -5.86 4.54 -10.88
CA GLU A 97 -4.61 4.45 -11.63
C GLU A 97 -3.77 3.26 -11.13
N VAL A 98 -3.08 2.57 -12.04
CA VAL A 98 -2.17 1.48 -11.68
C VAL A 98 -0.81 2.08 -11.32
N LEU A 99 -0.41 1.97 -10.06
CA LEU A 99 0.91 2.38 -9.59
C LEU A 99 2.00 1.42 -10.05
N GLY A 100 1.66 0.14 -10.13
CA GLY A 100 2.56 -0.87 -10.67
C GLY A 100 2.05 -2.29 -10.50
N LYS A 101 2.67 -3.19 -11.27
CA LYS A 101 2.44 -4.64 -11.22
C LYS A 101 3.77 -5.30 -10.92
N VAL A 102 3.90 -5.89 -9.74
CA VAL A 102 5.19 -6.38 -9.22
C VAL A 102 5.08 -7.81 -8.71
N PRO A 103 6.15 -8.61 -8.84
CA PRO A 103 6.22 -9.89 -8.17
C PRO A 103 6.29 -9.68 -6.65
N LEU A 104 5.54 -10.49 -5.91
CA LEU A 104 5.56 -10.52 -4.45
C LEU A 104 5.71 -11.98 -3.98
N PRO A 105 6.53 -12.27 -2.95
CA PRO A 105 6.70 -13.64 -2.45
C PRO A 105 5.40 -14.23 -1.92
N ALA A 106 5.25 -15.54 -2.02
CA ALA A 106 4.09 -16.26 -1.51
C ALA A 106 3.93 -16.05 0.00
N GLY A 107 2.72 -15.66 0.43
CA GLY A 107 2.45 -15.27 1.80
C GLY A 107 1.12 -14.55 1.95
N LYS A 108 0.65 -14.43 3.20
CA LYS A 108 -0.51 -13.62 3.55
C LYS A 108 -0.02 -12.23 3.97
N TYR A 109 -0.64 -11.18 3.46
CA TYR A 109 -0.26 -9.79 3.73
C TYR A 109 -1.43 -9.00 4.29
N ASP A 110 -1.23 -8.22 5.35
CA ASP A 110 -2.32 -7.55 6.09
C ASP A 110 -2.21 -6.02 6.15
N ILE A 111 -1.02 -5.45 5.94
CA ILE A 111 -0.79 -4.00 6.01
C ILE A 111 0.03 -3.55 4.80
N LEU A 112 -0.36 -2.43 4.21
CA LEU A 112 0.48 -1.68 3.27
C LEU A 112 1.17 -0.53 3.98
N ARG A 113 2.43 -0.27 3.63
CA ARG A 113 3.17 0.92 4.05
C ARG A 113 3.68 1.66 2.83
N PHE A 114 3.53 2.98 2.81
CA PHE A 114 4.09 3.80 1.75
C PHE A 114 4.55 5.16 2.27
N ASN A 115 5.57 5.70 1.61
CA ASN A 115 6.16 6.98 1.99
C ASN A 115 5.66 8.09 1.05
N VAL A 116 5.14 9.16 1.65
CA VAL A 116 4.77 10.39 0.94
C VAL A 116 5.85 11.42 1.19
N THR A 117 6.59 11.79 0.15
CA THR A 117 7.74 12.71 0.29
C THR A 117 7.34 14.17 0.17
N ALA A 118 6.32 14.46 -0.65
CA ALA A 118 5.78 15.80 -0.82
C ALA A 118 4.34 15.74 -1.34
N VAL A 119 3.56 16.75 -1.00
CA VAL A 119 2.26 17.01 -1.63
C VAL A 119 2.26 18.43 -2.16
N THR A 120 2.11 18.61 -3.47
CA THR A 120 2.01 19.95 -4.09
C THR A 120 0.60 20.17 -4.58
N VAL A 121 -0.09 21.14 -3.99
CA VAL A 121 -1.43 21.53 -4.41
C VAL A 121 -1.34 22.76 -5.31
N SER A 122 -1.96 22.68 -6.48
CA SER A 122 -2.11 23.81 -7.39
C SER A 122 -3.51 24.38 -7.29
N PHE A 123 -3.59 25.71 -7.34
CA PHE A 123 -4.84 26.44 -7.32
C PHE A 123 -5.03 27.22 -8.62
N SER A 124 -6.28 27.54 -8.95
CA SER A 124 -6.62 28.36 -10.13
C SER A 124 -6.39 29.86 -9.90
N ASP A 125 -6.49 30.31 -8.66
CA ASP A 125 -6.53 31.74 -8.28
C ASP A 125 -5.31 32.20 -7.45
N LYS A 126 -4.41 31.29 -7.07
CA LYS A 126 -3.25 31.57 -6.22
C LYS A 126 -2.08 30.62 -6.49
N PRO A 127 -0.86 30.95 -6.03
CA PRO A 127 0.32 30.11 -6.25
C PRO A 127 0.15 28.71 -5.66
N SER A 128 0.82 27.72 -6.28
CA SER A 128 0.88 26.36 -5.73
C SER A 128 1.56 26.36 -4.36
N VAL A 129 1.06 25.51 -3.46
CA VAL A 129 1.58 25.36 -2.09
C VAL A 129 2.07 23.93 -1.90
N MET A 130 3.23 23.80 -1.27
CA MET A 130 3.79 22.51 -0.88
C MET A 130 3.38 22.19 0.57
N TYR A 131 2.92 20.97 0.77
CA TYR A 131 2.55 20.40 2.06
C TYR A 131 3.41 19.19 2.38
N THR A 132 3.53 18.93 3.67
CA THR A 132 4.13 17.71 4.22
C THR A 132 3.05 16.85 4.85
N VAL A 133 3.26 15.53 4.84
CA VAL A 133 2.46 14.59 5.64
C VAL A 133 3.28 14.28 6.89
N PRO A 134 2.91 14.77 8.09
CA PRO A 134 3.78 14.71 9.28
C PRO A 134 4.25 13.31 9.67
N SER A 135 3.44 12.28 9.38
CA SER A 135 3.81 10.89 9.65
C SER A 135 4.90 10.36 8.70
N GLY A 136 5.07 10.96 7.51
CA GLY A 136 6.03 10.59 6.45
C GLY A 136 5.80 9.23 5.79
N SER A 137 5.41 8.23 6.58
CA SER A 137 5.09 6.86 6.22
C SER A 137 3.68 6.53 6.70
N LEU A 138 2.78 6.26 5.76
CA LEU A 138 1.41 5.86 6.05
C LEU A 138 1.33 4.33 6.09
N LYS A 139 0.83 3.80 7.21
CA LYS A 139 0.48 2.37 7.38
C LYS A 139 -1.03 2.21 7.22
N VAL A 140 -1.44 1.33 6.32
CA VAL A 140 -2.83 1.15 5.95
C VAL A 140 -3.18 -0.34 6.03
N PRO A 141 -3.99 -0.76 7.01
CA PRO A 141 -4.53 -2.11 7.07
C PRO A 141 -5.34 -2.41 5.81
N VAL A 142 -5.13 -3.58 5.23
CA VAL A 142 -5.96 -4.10 4.16
C VAL A 142 -7.22 -4.69 4.76
N THR A 143 -8.38 -4.25 4.28
CA THR A 143 -9.68 -4.72 4.78
C THR A 143 -9.85 -6.24 4.62
N ASN A 144 -10.79 -6.81 5.37
CA ASN A 144 -11.09 -8.26 5.36
C ASN A 144 -9.89 -9.16 5.74
N GLY A 145 -8.94 -8.62 6.51
CA GLY A 145 -7.82 -9.39 7.07
C GLY A 145 -6.71 -9.69 6.07
N GLY A 146 -6.60 -8.92 4.99
CA GLY A 146 -5.47 -8.98 4.07
C GLY A 146 -5.72 -9.69 2.74
N PHE A 147 -4.63 -10.04 2.07
CA PHE A 147 -4.63 -10.78 0.82
C PHE A 147 -3.59 -11.90 0.83
N GLN A 148 -3.87 -12.96 0.05
CA GLN A 148 -2.97 -14.10 -0.09
C GLN A 148 -2.29 -14.06 -1.45
N ILE A 149 -0.97 -14.17 -1.46
CA ILE A 149 -0.19 -14.47 -2.66
C ILE A 149 0.20 -15.95 -2.62
N THR A 150 -0.04 -16.65 -3.71
CA THR A 150 0.40 -18.04 -3.95
C THR A 150 1.22 -18.11 -5.23
N ALA A 151 1.75 -19.29 -5.55
CA ALA A 151 2.35 -19.53 -6.86
C ALA A 151 1.37 -19.13 -7.96
N THR A 152 1.81 -18.29 -8.89
CA THR A 152 1.04 -17.86 -10.08
C THR A 152 -0.22 -17.04 -9.82
N SER A 153 -0.58 -16.72 -8.57
CA SER A 153 -1.73 -15.85 -8.30
C SER A 153 -1.47 -14.43 -8.79
N SER A 154 -2.52 -13.76 -9.26
CA SER A 154 -2.52 -12.31 -9.48
C SER A 154 -3.58 -11.69 -8.58
N VAL A 155 -3.18 -10.72 -7.75
CA VAL A 155 -4.07 -9.99 -6.83
C VAL A 155 -3.97 -8.51 -7.12
N THR A 156 -5.12 -7.83 -7.20
CA THR A 156 -5.17 -6.37 -7.30
C THR A 156 -5.54 -5.78 -5.94
N VAL A 157 -4.70 -4.90 -5.42
CA VAL A 157 -4.93 -4.17 -4.17
C VAL A 157 -5.10 -2.70 -4.51
N GLN A 158 -6.22 -2.13 -4.09
CA GLN A 158 -6.57 -0.73 -4.30
C GLN A 158 -6.31 0.07 -3.03
N LEU A 159 -5.40 1.03 -3.12
CA LEU A 159 -5.18 2.09 -2.16
C LEU A 159 -6.17 3.23 -2.44
N THR A 160 -6.94 3.60 -1.44
CA THR A 160 -7.71 4.84 -1.44
C THR A 160 -6.97 5.86 -0.60
N LEU A 161 -6.72 7.04 -1.15
CA LEU A 161 -6.06 8.15 -0.46
C LEU A 161 -6.83 9.43 -0.75
N SER A 162 -7.28 10.13 0.29
CA SER A 162 -8.05 11.37 0.16
C SER A 162 -7.54 12.47 1.09
N PHE A 163 -7.78 13.72 0.72
CA PHE A 163 -7.36 14.91 1.46
C PHE A 163 -8.56 15.77 1.85
N ASN A 164 -8.43 16.52 2.95
CA ASN A 164 -9.49 17.40 3.43
C ASN A 164 -9.34 18.82 2.86
N ASN A 165 -10.43 19.35 2.26
CA ASN A 165 -10.46 20.71 1.73
C ASN A 165 -10.07 21.77 2.77
N ASN A 166 -10.55 21.65 4.00
CA ASN A 166 -10.28 22.65 5.04
C ASN A 166 -8.79 22.69 5.40
N GLU A 167 -8.11 21.54 5.41
CA GLU A 167 -6.66 21.48 5.66
C GLU A 167 -5.87 22.11 4.51
N ILE A 168 -6.26 21.80 3.27
CA ILE A 168 -5.65 22.39 2.06
C ILE A 168 -5.86 23.90 2.04
N LEU A 169 -7.09 24.37 2.27
CA LEU A 169 -7.42 25.80 2.20
C LEU A 169 -6.85 26.60 3.37
N ALA A 170 -6.58 25.96 4.51
CA ALA A 170 -5.91 26.59 5.64
C ALA A 170 -4.43 26.93 5.35
N MET A 171 -3.78 26.28 4.38
CA MET A 171 -2.38 26.53 3.99
C MET A 171 -1.38 26.43 5.14
N ASN A 172 -1.64 25.57 6.13
CA ASN A 172 -0.80 25.39 7.31
C ASN A 172 0.48 24.55 7.06
N GLY A 173 0.78 24.20 5.80
CA GLY A 173 1.97 23.43 5.40
C GLY A 173 1.92 21.93 5.72
N HIS A 174 0.84 21.44 6.33
CA HIS A 174 0.66 20.04 6.72
C HIS A 174 -0.69 19.50 6.26
N LEU A 175 -0.72 18.22 5.87
CA LEU A 175 -1.95 17.49 5.53
C LEU A 175 -1.99 16.15 6.28
N THR A 176 -3.19 15.77 6.70
CA THR A 176 -3.49 14.47 7.34
C THR A 176 -4.38 13.65 6.41
N PRO A 177 -3.81 12.95 5.43
CA PRO A 177 -4.62 12.19 4.48
C PRO A 177 -5.33 11.03 5.15
N VAL A 178 -6.53 10.70 4.65
CA VAL A 178 -7.24 9.48 5.00
C VAL A 178 -6.87 8.41 3.99
N ALA A 179 -6.40 7.26 4.48
CA ALA A 179 -5.96 6.17 3.62
C ALA A 179 -6.63 4.84 4.01
N THR A 180 -7.11 4.09 3.01
CA THR A 180 -7.65 2.72 3.19
C THR A 180 -7.15 1.81 2.08
N ALA A 181 -7.09 0.51 2.32
CA ALA A 181 -6.66 -0.47 1.32
C ALA A 181 -7.62 -1.65 1.27
N LYS A 182 -7.94 -2.14 0.08
CA LYS A 182 -8.79 -3.33 -0.13
C LYS A 182 -8.33 -4.15 -1.32
N VAL A 183 -8.64 -5.43 -1.31
CA VAL A 183 -8.55 -6.27 -2.51
C VAL A 183 -9.72 -5.95 -3.44
N VAL A 184 -9.45 -5.81 -4.72
CA VAL A 184 -10.48 -5.67 -5.77
C VAL A 184 -10.45 -6.90 -6.67
N ALA A 185 -11.65 -7.37 -7.04
CA ALA A 185 -11.84 -8.53 -7.91
C ALA A 185 -11.49 -8.22 -9.36
#